data_AF-A0A976EL20-F1
#
_entry.id   AF-A0A976EL20-F1
#
_cell.length_a   1.000
_cell.length_b   1.000
_cell.length_c   1.000
_cell.angle_alpha   90.00
_cell.angle_beta   90.00
_cell.angle_gamma   90.00
#
_symmetry.space_group_name_H-M   'P 1'
#
loop_
_entity.id
_entity.type
_entity.pdbx_description
1 polymer ?
#
loop_
_entity_poly.entity_id
_entity_poly.type
_entity_poly.pdbx_seq_one_letter_code
_entity_poly.pdbx_strand_id
1 'polypeptide(L)'
;MAQNQNHLVWLDMEMSGLDPEICRVLEVAVVVTDKDLNTVAEGPVLVIHQSDAVLDAMDEWNKNTHGRSGLIEKVKASTMTEDEASELMIDFLAQHLPKGASPLCGNSVHQDRRFMVRYMPKFEAYFHYRNVDVSTLKELASRWAPEVKKSFQKRTRHTALADVYESIDELKHYREHFIKLPASEVAA
;
A
#
# COMPACT_ATOMS: atom_id res chain seq x y z
N MET A 1 -4.03 -13.63 18.59
CA MET A 1 -3.81 -14.60 17.48
C MET A 1 -2.33 -14.94 17.46
N ALA A 2 -1.94 -16.15 17.09
CA ALA A 2 -0.52 -16.44 16.87
C ALA A 2 -0.05 -15.71 15.61
N GLN A 3 1.16 -15.13 15.64
CA GLN A 3 1.79 -14.55 14.46
C GLN A 3 1.96 -15.61 13.35
N ASN A 4 1.87 -15.20 12.09
CA ASN A 4 2.09 -16.09 10.95
C ASN A 4 3.08 -15.47 9.96
N GLN A 5 4.15 -16.20 9.64
CA GLN A 5 5.21 -15.75 8.74
C GLN A 5 4.76 -15.69 7.27
N ASN A 6 3.66 -16.35 6.91
CA ASN A 6 3.12 -16.36 5.54
C ASN A 6 2.09 -15.24 5.30
N HIS A 7 1.82 -14.39 6.28
CA HIS A 7 0.97 -13.22 6.06
C HIS A 7 1.67 -12.20 5.16
N LEU A 8 0.86 -11.51 4.36
CA LEU A 8 1.28 -10.44 3.47
C LEU A 8 0.75 -9.11 4.00
N VAL A 9 1.60 -8.08 3.97
CA VAL A 9 1.25 -6.73 4.40
C VAL A 9 1.14 -5.84 3.16
N TRP A 10 -0.07 -5.37 2.94
CA TRP A 10 -0.45 -4.48 1.87
C TRP A 10 -0.47 -3.06 2.36
N LEU A 11 0.05 -2.13 1.56
CA LEU A 11 0.19 -0.74 1.91
C LEU A 11 -0.08 0.14 0.70
N ASP A 12 -0.65 1.30 0.97
CA ASP A 12 -0.75 2.44 0.05
C ASP A 12 -0.43 3.72 0.83
N MET A 13 0.25 4.65 0.18
CA MET A 13 0.63 5.94 0.74
C MET A 13 0.18 7.06 -0.19
N GLU A 14 -0.40 8.10 0.40
CA GLU A 14 -0.62 9.36 -0.29
C GLU A 14 0.55 10.29 0.01
N MET A 15 1.12 10.90 -1.03
CA MET A 15 2.25 11.82 -0.93
C MET A 15 1.90 13.20 -1.47
N SER A 16 2.69 14.20 -1.08
CA SER A 16 2.60 15.54 -1.65
C SER A 16 3.11 15.64 -3.09
N GLY A 17 3.63 14.54 -3.65
CA GLY A 17 4.13 14.41 -5.01
C GLY A 17 5.02 13.17 -5.18
N LEU A 18 5.76 13.10 -6.29
CA LEU A 18 6.49 11.88 -6.69
C LEU A 18 7.98 11.87 -6.33
N ASP A 19 8.56 12.99 -5.93
CA ASP A 19 10.00 13.10 -5.64
C ASP A 19 10.24 13.03 -4.12
N PRO A 20 10.78 11.92 -3.59
CA PRO A 20 11.06 11.80 -2.17
C PRO A 20 12.07 12.82 -1.65
N GLU A 21 12.87 13.49 -2.49
CA GLU A 21 13.81 14.49 -1.98
C GLU A 21 13.12 15.75 -1.45
N ILE A 22 11.95 16.09 -2.01
CA ILE A 22 11.22 17.32 -1.70
C ILE A 22 9.79 17.09 -1.22
N CYS A 23 9.16 15.99 -1.62
CA CYS A 23 7.80 15.64 -1.24
C CYS A 23 7.79 14.87 0.09
N ARG A 24 6.62 14.82 0.73
CA ARG A 24 6.40 14.19 2.04
C ARG A 24 5.21 13.24 2.02
N VAL A 25 5.16 12.37 3.03
CA VAL A 25 4.04 11.45 3.26
C VAL A 25 2.87 12.20 3.91
N LEU A 26 1.65 11.97 3.41
CA LEU A 26 0.43 12.62 3.86
C LEU A 26 -0.53 11.63 4.55
N GLU A 27 -0.69 10.43 3.99
CA GLU A 27 -1.56 9.37 4.52
C GLU A 27 -0.88 8.02 4.32
N VAL A 28 -1.11 7.09 5.23
CA VAL A 28 -0.69 5.70 5.09
C VAL A 28 -1.79 4.77 5.60
N ALA A 29 -2.08 3.72 4.83
CA ALA A 29 -3.02 2.67 5.21
C ALA A 29 -2.38 1.30 5.01
N VAL A 30 -2.76 0.34 5.86
CA VAL A 30 -2.28 -1.04 5.75
C VAL A 30 -3.39 -2.06 5.90
N VAL A 31 -3.26 -3.19 5.19
CA VAL A 31 -4.12 -4.38 5.34
C VAL A 31 -3.24 -5.61 5.41
N VAL A 32 -3.55 -6.53 6.32
CA VAL A 32 -2.88 -7.83 6.41
C VAL A 32 -3.75 -8.88 5.74
N THR A 33 -3.18 -9.67 4.83
CA THR A 33 -3.83 -10.85 4.25
C THR A 33 -3.08 -12.12 4.62
N ASP A 34 -3.76 -13.26 4.48
CA ASP A 34 -3.09 -14.55 4.40
C ASP A 34 -2.40 -14.74 3.03
N LYS A 35 -1.76 -15.89 2.83
CA LYS A 35 -1.09 -16.27 1.57
C LYS A 35 -2.04 -16.42 0.38
N ASP A 36 -3.33 -16.59 0.64
CA ASP A 36 -4.39 -16.79 -0.37
C ASP A 36 -5.19 -15.50 -0.60
N LEU A 37 -4.69 -14.36 -0.09
CA LEU A 37 -5.22 -13.01 -0.28
C LEU A 37 -6.54 -12.76 0.48
N ASN A 38 -6.86 -13.57 1.49
CA ASN A 38 -7.98 -13.30 2.38
C ASN A 38 -7.57 -12.29 3.45
N THR A 39 -8.39 -11.28 3.68
CA THR A 39 -8.15 -10.26 4.72
C THR A 39 -8.14 -10.91 6.10
N VAL A 40 -7.03 -10.74 6.81
CA VAL A 40 -6.83 -11.18 8.20
C VAL A 40 -7.11 -10.04 9.16
N ALA A 41 -6.63 -8.84 8.84
CA ALA A 41 -6.83 -7.65 9.66
C ALA A 41 -6.73 -6.37 8.81
N GLU A 42 -7.57 -5.40 9.14
CA GLU A 42 -7.48 -4.04 8.63
C GLU A 42 -6.70 -3.20 9.65
N GLY A 43 -5.66 -2.50 9.19
CA GLY A 43 -4.89 -1.60 10.03
C GLY A 43 -5.49 -0.20 10.10
N PRO A 44 -4.90 0.69 10.91
CA PRO A 44 -5.35 2.07 10.97
C PRO A 44 -5.07 2.80 9.65
N VAL A 45 -5.87 3.84 9.37
CA VAL A 45 -5.54 4.85 8.35
C VAL A 45 -4.99 6.06 9.10
N LEU A 46 -3.71 6.35 8.90
CA LEU A 46 -3.01 7.41 9.62
C LEU A 46 -2.73 8.58 8.68
N VAL A 47 -3.24 9.75 9.05
CA VAL A 47 -2.94 11.02 8.37
C VAL A 47 -1.81 11.71 9.10
N ILE A 48 -0.73 12.01 8.39
CA ILE A 48 0.51 12.57 8.91
C ILE A 48 0.51 14.07 8.68
N HIS A 49 0.85 14.84 9.72
CA HIS A 49 0.94 16.28 9.63
C HIS A 49 2.09 16.71 8.71
N GLN A 50 1.83 17.72 7.87
CA GLN A 50 2.86 18.42 7.09
C GLN A 50 2.57 19.92 7.13
N SER A 51 3.63 20.73 7.07
CA SER A 51 3.52 22.19 7.07
C SER A 51 2.77 22.73 5.84
N ASP A 52 2.14 23.89 5.97
CA ASP A 52 1.50 24.58 4.85
C ASP A 52 2.45 24.77 3.66
N ALA A 53 3.74 25.04 3.90
CA ALA A 53 4.74 25.20 2.84
C ALA A 53 4.89 23.94 1.97
N VAL A 54 4.77 22.73 2.55
CA VAL A 54 4.81 21.46 1.81
C VAL A 54 3.54 21.30 0.95
N LEU A 55 2.38 21.63 1.52
CA LEU A 55 1.09 21.54 0.84
C LEU A 55 0.97 22.57 -0.29
N ASP A 56 1.46 23.78 -0.07
CA ASP A 56 1.47 24.86 -1.05
C ASP A 56 2.46 24.60 -2.20
N ALA A 57 3.51 23.82 -1.96
CA ALA A 57 4.48 23.41 -2.98
C ALA A 57 3.98 22.26 -3.89
N MET A 58 2.86 21.62 -3.56
CA MET A 58 2.26 20.57 -4.41
C MET A 58 1.88 21.12 -5.79
N ASP A 59 2.00 20.27 -6.82
CA ASP A 59 1.51 20.60 -8.15
C ASP A 59 -0.03 20.67 -8.20
N GLU A 60 -0.56 21.14 -9.34
CA GLU A 60 -2.01 21.32 -9.53
C GLU A 60 -2.78 19.98 -9.42
N TRP A 61 -2.19 18.88 -9.89
CA TRP A 61 -2.85 17.58 -9.86
C TRP A 61 -3.00 17.07 -8.42
N ASN A 62 -1.94 17.14 -7.62
CA ASN A 62 -1.95 16.73 -6.22
C ASN A 62 -2.89 17.61 -5.39
N LYS A 63 -2.86 18.94 -5.60
CA LYS A 63 -3.81 19.86 -4.94
C LYS A 63 -5.26 19.53 -5.25
N ASN A 64 -5.58 19.25 -6.51
CA ASN A 64 -6.94 18.93 -6.93
C ASN A 64 -7.40 17.55 -6.42
N THR A 65 -6.51 16.55 -6.43
CA THR A 65 -6.84 15.20 -5.95
C THR A 65 -7.02 15.20 -4.43
N HIS A 66 -6.04 15.69 -3.68
CA HIS A 66 -6.07 15.72 -2.22
C HIS A 66 -7.08 16.73 -1.67
N GLY A 67 -7.37 17.80 -2.42
CA GLY A 67 -8.45 18.74 -2.09
C GLY A 67 -9.83 18.08 -2.21
N ARG A 68 -10.08 17.31 -3.27
CA ARG A 68 -11.36 16.61 -3.47
C ARG A 68 -11.60 15.48 -2.47
N SER A 69 -10.56 14.77 -2.06
CA SER A 69 -10.65 13.73 -1.02
C SER A 69 -10.77 14.33 0.39
N GLY A 70 -10.51 15.63 0.55
CA GLY A 70 -10.44 16.31 1.85
C GLY A 70 -9.15 16.01 2.62
N LEU A 71 -8.17 15.33 2.02
CA LEU A 71 -6.92 14.97 2.67
C LEU A 71 -6.10 16.19 3.09
N ILE A 72 -6.08 17.27 2.29
CA ILE A 72 -5.35 18.51 2.65
C ILE A 72 -5.77 19.04 4.02
N GLU A 73 -7.08 19.12 4.28
CA GLU A 73 -7.60 19.64 5.55
C GLU A 73 -7.34 18.67 6.70
N LYS A 74 -7.38 17.35 6.46
CA LYS A 74 -6.99 16.35 7.46
C LYS A 74 -5.50 16.45 7.82
N VAL A 75 -4.62 16.69 6.84
CA VAL A 75 -3.17 16.85 7.07
C VAL A 75 -2.90 18.09 7.91
N LYS A 76 -3.56 19.22 7.61
CA LYS A 76 -3.44 20.46 8.40
C LYS A 76 -3.92 20.28 9.83
N ALA A 77 -5.01 19.53 10.03
CA ALA A 77 -5.59 19.26 11.34
C ALA A 77 -4.83 18.18 12.14
N SER A 78 -4.05 17.33 11.47
CA SER A 78 -3.29 16.26 12.12
C SER A 78 -2.17 16.84 12.99
N THR A 79 -1.84 16.13 14.07
CA THR A 79 -0.63 16.37 14.88
C THR A 79 0.34 15.20 14.82
N MET A 80 0.02 14.16 14.04
CA MET A 80 0.79 12.92 13.94
C MET A 80 2.07 13.14 13.15
N THR A 81 3.20 12.72 13.70
CA THR A 81 4.50 12.70 13.00
C THR A 81 4.74 11.38 12.24
N GLU A 82 5.69 11.39 11.31
CA GLU A 82 6.10 10.19 10.56
C GLU A 82 6.66 9.08 11.48
N ASP A 83 7.34 9.46 12.57
CA ASP A 83 7.86 8.53 13.58
C ASP A 83 6.74 7.90 14.42
N GLU A 84 5.78 8.69 14.90
CA GLU A 84 4.62 8.18 15.65
C GLU A 84 3.75 7.25 14.78
N ALA A 85 3.52 7.64 13.52
CA ALA A 85 2.81 6.80 12.56
C ALA A 85 3.55 5.47 12.32
N SER A 86 4.89 5.51 12.22
CA SER A 86 5.70 4.31 12.08
C SER A 86 5.54 3.36 13.27
N GLU A 87 5.57 3.88 14.50
CA GLU A 87 5.43 3.08 15.72
C GLU A 87 4.05 2.44 15.82
N LEU A 88 2.99 3.19 15.56
CA LEU A 88 1.62 2.67 15.55
C LEU A 88 1.41 1.56 14.51
N MET A 89 1.98 1.73 13.31
CA MET A 89 1.91 0.70 12.27
C MET A 89 2.68 -0.55 12.66
N ILE A 90 3.88 -0.40 13.23
CA ILE A 90 4.69 -1.54 13.71
C ILE A 90 3.94 -2.30 14.81
N ASP A 91 3.37 -1.58 15.78
CA ASP A 91 2.63 -2.19 16.90
C ASP A 91 1.40 -2.97 16.42
N PHE A 92 0.72 -2.47 15.38
CA PHE A 92 -0.34 -3.21 14.72
C PHE A 92 0.20 -4.47 14.04
N LEU A 93 1.22 -4.35 13.17
CA LEU A 93 1.77 -5.48 12.43
C LEU A 93 2.38 -6.57 13.33
N ALA A 94 2.99 -6.18 14.45
CA ALA A 94 3.59 -7.09 15.43
C ALA A 94 2.57 -8.06 16.04
N GLN A 95 1.27 -7.76 15.96
CA GLN A 95 0.21 -8.68 16.42
C GLN A 95 -0.10 -9.79 15.40
N HIS A 96 0.33 -9.63 14.14
CA HIS A 96 -0.09 -10.49 13.02
C HIS A 96 1.06 -11.29 12.38
N LEU A 97 2.27 -10.76 12.38
CA LEU A 97 3.44 -11.39 11.75
C LEU A 97 4.75 -10.88 12.37
N PRO A 98 5.84 -11.67 12.37
CA PRO A 98 7.13 -11.21 12.87
C PRO A 98 7.80 -10.25 11.89
N LYS A 99 8.72 -9.42 12.40
CA LYS A 99 9.58 -8.54 11.62
C LYS A 99 10.33 -9.32 10.52
N GLY A 100 10.42 -8.73 9.33
CA GLY A 100 11.15 -9.26 8.19
C GLY A 100 10.48 -10.44 7.48
N ALA A 101 9.25 -10.83 7.87
CA ALA A 101 8.54 -11.94 7.24
C ALA A 101 7.87 -11.53 5.92
N SER A 102 7.07 -10.47 5.92
CA SER A 102 6.33 -10.06 4.72
C SER A 102 7.18 -9.21 3.78
N PRO A 103 7.15 -9.44 2.46
CA PRO A 103 7.51 -8.41 1.48
C PRO A 103 6.54 -7.22 1.59
N LEU A 104 6.90 -6.09 0.98
CA LEU A 104 5.96 -4.97 0.84
C LEU A 104 5.04 -5.22 -0.37
N CYS A 105 3.72 -5.18 -0.16
CA CYS A 105 2.73 -5.51 -1.18
C CYS A 105 1.88 -4.29 -1.56
N GLY A 106 1.60 -4.11 -2.86
CA GLY A 106 0.75 -3.02 -3.35
C GLY A 106 0.90 -2.78 -4.85
N ASN A 107 0.21 -1.78 -5.39
CA ASN A 107 0.39 -1.32 -6.76
C ASN A 107 1.54 -0.30 -6.84
N SER A 108 2.53 -0.54 -7.69
CA SER A 108 3.67 0.38 -7.87
C SER A 108 4.41 0.65 -6.55
N VAL A 109 4.37 -0.32 -5.64
CA VAL A 109 4.74 -0.18 -4.22
C VAL A 109 6.22 0.14 -3.98
N HIS A 110 7.05 0.01 -5.03
CA HIS A 110 8.42 0.52 -5.01
C HIS A 110 8.47 2.04 -4.77
N GLN A 111 7.46 2.79 -5.21
CA GLN A 111 7.37 4.23 -5.01
C GLN A 111 7.13 4.55 -3.53
N ASP A 112 6.18 3.87 -2.89
CA ASP A 112 5.93 4.01 -1.45
C ASP A 112 7.19 3.66 -0.65
N ARG A 113 7.86 2.57 -1.04
CA ARG A 113 9.11 2.16 -0.41
C ARG A 113 10.19 3.24 -0.46
N ARG A 114 10.30 4.01 -1.55
CA ARG A 114 11.27 5.13 -1.63
C ARG A 114 10.99 6.21 -0.58
N PHE A 115 9.72 6.52 -0.32
CA PHE A 115 9.33 7.44 0.75
C PHE A 115 9.60 6.83 2.12
N MET A 116 9.23 5.56 2.34
CA MET A 116 9.46 4.89 3.61
C MET A 116 10.95 4.81 3.98
N VAL A 117 11.84 4.49 3.03
CA VAL A 117 13.30 4.45 3.29
C VAL A 117 13.81 5.79 3.84
N ARG A 118 13.26 6.91 3.36
CA ARG A 118 13.70 8.25 3.74
C ARG A 118 13.03 8.79 4.99
N TYR A 119 11.70 8.63 5.08
CA TYR A 119 10.85 9.33 6.05
C TYR A 119 10.31 8.41 7.14
N MET A 120 10.22 7.11 6.90
CA MET A 120 9.71 6.11 7.85
C MET A 120 10.64 4.89 7.95
N PRO A 121 11.96 5.06 8.18
CA PRO A 121 12.94 3.99 8.06
C PRO A 121 12.74 2.85 9.06
N LYS A 122 12.21 3.15 10.26
CA LYS A 122 11.84 2.11 11.25
C LYS A 122 10.73 1.20 10.71
N PHE A 123 9.74 1.80 10.06
CA PHE A 123 8.62 1.09 9.47
C PHE A 123 9.06 0.29 8.26
N GLU A 124 9.87 0.87 7.36
CA GLU A 124 10.47 0.16 6.23
C GLU A 124 11.26 -1.08 6.67
N ALA A 125 12.10 -0.92 7.71
CA ALA A 125 12.90 -2.00 8.25
C ALA A 125 12.07 -3.13 8.88
N TYR A 126 10.77 -2.94 9.11
CA TYR A 126 9.87 -4.00 9.56
C TYR A 126 9.61 -5.04 8.47
N PHE A 127 9.68 -4.65 7.20
CA PHE A 127 9.39 -5.50 6.05
C PHE A 127 10.63 -6.28 5.59
N HIS A 128 10.39 -7.36 4.86
CA HIS A 128 11.42 -8.00 4.05
C HIS A 128 11.81 -7.09 2.87
N TYR A 129 13.05 -7.16 2.38
CA TYR A 129 13.57 -6.30 1.31
C TYR A 129 12.89 -6.46 -0.06
N ARG A 130 12.06 -7.51 -0.23
CA ARG A 130 11.35 -7.81 -1.49
C ARG A 130 10.02 -7.07 -1.56
N ASN A 131 9.55 -6.88 -2.80
CA ASN A 131 8.22 -6.37 -3.09
C ASN A 131 7.37 -7.45 -3.75
N VAL A 132 6.06 -7.43 -3.49
CA VAL A 132 5.04 -8.00 -4.36
C VAL A 132 4.33 -6.83 -5.01
N ASP A 133 4.83 -6.42 -6.18
CA ASP A 133 4.31 -5.27 -6.92
C ASP A 133 3.28 -5.72 -7.96
N VAL A 134 2.00 -5.45 -7.70
CA VAL A 134 0.88 -5.85 -8.56
C VAL A 134 0.98 -5.17 -9.94
N SER A 135 1.58 -3.98 -10.01
CA SER A 135 1.79 -3.28 -11.27
C SER A 135 2.76 -4.03 -12.20
N THR A 136 3.64 -4.87 -11.66
CA THR A 136 4.46 -5.78 -12.48
C THR A 136 3.57 -6.73 -13.27
N LEU A 137 2.61 -7.38 -12.62
CA LEU A 137 1.68 -8.29 -13.30
C LEU A 137 0.77 -7.54 -14.27
N LYS A 138 0.32 -6.34 -13.92
CA LYS A 138 -0.46 -5.48 -14.81
C LYS A 138 0.29 -5.15 -16.11
N GLU A 139 1.57 -4.82 -16.02
CA GLU A 139 2.40 -4.54 -17.20
C GLU A 139 2.63 -5.81 -18.04
N LEU A 140 2.87 -6.97 -17.41
CA LEU A 140 3.00 -8.24 -18.12
C LEU A 140 1.68 -8.67 -18.79
N ALA A 141 0.56 -8.61 -18.08
CA ALA A 141 -0.76 -8.92 -18.61
C ALA A 141 -1.11 -8.01 -19.78
N SER A 142 -0.78 -6.71 -19.72
CA SER A 142 -1.02 -5.79 -20.83
C SER A 142 -0.33 -6.18 -22.14
N ARG A 143 0.80 -6.89 -22.06
CA ARG A 143 1.61 -7.32 -23.22
C ARG A 143 1.29 -8.74 -23.65
N TRP A 144 1.02 -9.63 -22.70
CA TRP A 144 0.91 -11.07 -22.94
C TRP A 144 -0.54 -11.59 -22.93
N ALA A 145 -1.45 -10.92 -22.25
CA ALA A 145 -2.86 -11.30 -22.11
C ALA A 145 -3.76 -10.04 -21.96
N PRO A 146 -3.82 -9.17 -22.99
CA PRO A 146 -4.48 -7.87 -22.90
C PRO A 146 -5.98 -7.96 -22.55
N GLU A 147 -6.64 -9.07 -22.89
CA GLU A 147 -8.01 -9.39 -22.47
C GLU A 147 -8.14 -9.59 -20.97
N VAL A 148 -7.16 -10.23 -20.31
CA VAL A 148 -7.13 -10.40 -18.85
C VAL A 148 -6.93 -9.06 -18.15
N LYS A 149 -6.07 -8.19 -18.69
CA LYS A 149 -5.94 -6.81 -18.17
C LYS A 149 -7.25 -6.04 -18.28
N LYS A 150 -7.94 -6.14 -19.42
CA LYS A 150 -9.19 -5.41 -19.69
C LYS A 150 -10.37 -5.90 -18.85
N SER A 151 -10.36 -7.15 -18.40
CA SER A 151 -11.47 -7.70 -17.60
C SER A 151 -11.45 -7.24 -16.15
N PHE A 152 -10.34 -6.72 -15.64
CA PHE A 152 -10.30 -6.09 -14.32
C PHE A 152 -10.89 -4.68 -14.37
N GLN A 153 -11.92 -4.42 -13.57
CA GLN A 153 -12.57 -3.11 -13.46
C GLN A 153 -12.18 -2.42 -12.16
N LYS A 154 -11.38 -1.36 -12.27
CA LYS A 154 -11.00 -0.50 -11.15
C LYS A 154 -12.21 0.27 -10.61
N ARG A 155 -12.28 0.37 -9.28
CA ARG A 155 -13.26 1.14 -8.52
C ARG A 155 -12.52 2.34 -7.92
N THR A 156 -12.14 3.29 -8.77
CA THR A 156 -11.32 4.43 -8.40
C THR A 156 -11.96 5.27 -7.29
N ARG A 157 -11.47 5.15 -6.05
CA ARG A 157 -11.98 5.88 -4.87
C ARG A 157 -10.96 6.86 -4.27
N HIS A 158 -9.68 6.78 -4.63
CA HIS A 158 -8.63 7.75 -4.27
C HIS A 158 -8.54 8.02 -2.76
N THR A 159 -8.46 6.93 -1.99
CA THR A 159 -8.17 6.95 -0.56
C THR A 159 -7.25 5.79 -0.28
N ALA A 160 -6.24 5.96 0.59
CA ALA A 160 -5.19 4.95 0.76
C ALA A 160 -5.77 3.54 1.05
N LEU A 161 -6.73 3.44 1.97
CA LEU A 161 -7.35 2.15 2.31
C LEU A 161 -8.11 1.51 1.15
N ALA A 162 -8.87 2.29 0.38
CA ALA A 162 -9.59 1.76 -0.78
C ALA A 162 -8.61 1.28 -1.86
N ASP A 163 -7.49 1.98 -2.04
CA ASP A 163 -6.48 1.65 -3.05
C ASP A 163 -5.66 0.41 -2.63
N VAL A 164 -5.46 0.19 -1.32
CA VAL A 164 -4.97 -1.11 -0.78
C VAL A 164 -5.91 -2.26 -1.15
N TYR A 165 -7.21 -2.13 -0.89
CA TYR A 165 -8.17 -3.18 -1.23
C TYR A 165 -8.28 -3.41 -2.74
N GLU A 166 -8.22 -2.36 -3.55
CA GLU A 166 -8.17 -2.48 -5.00
C GLU A 166 -6.91 -3.24 -5.46
N SER A 167 -5.75 -3.00 -4.84
CA SER A 167 -4.51 -3.74 -5.11
C SER A 167 -4.64 -5.23 -4.80
N ILE A 168 -5.29 -5.58 -3.69
CA ILE A 168 -5.56 -6.98 -3.30
C ILE A 168 -6.48 -7.65 -4.33
N ASP A 169 -7.57 -6.98 -4.70
CA ASP A 169 -8.53 -7.49 -5.67
C ASP A 169 -7.90 -7.63 -7.07
N GLU A 170 -7.03 -6.68 -7.46
CA GLU A 170 -6.27 -6.76 -8.71
C GLU A 170 -5.32 -7.96 -8.73
N LEU A 171 -4.63 -8.26 -7.61
CA LEU A 171 -3.79 -9.45 -7.53
C LEU A 171 -4.61 -10.75 -7.54
N LYS A 172 -5.78 -10.79 -6.88
CA LYS A 172 -6.70 -11.94 -6.94
C LYS A 172 -7.10 -12.23 -8.38
N HIS A 173 -7.45 -11.18 -9.13
CA HIS A 173 -7.79 -11.29 -10.56
C HIS A 173 -6.65 -11.91 -11.38
N TYR A 174 -5.41 -11.43 -11.21
CA TYR A 174 -4.27 -12.01 -11.93
C TYR A 174 -3.92 -13.43 -11.46
N ARG A 175 -4.10 -13.74 -10.18
CA ARG A 175 -3.93 -15.10 -9.65
C ARG A 175 -4.91 -16.09 -10.29
N GLU A 176 -6.14 -15.67 -10.57
CA GLU A 176 -7.17 -16.51 -11.18
C GLU A 176 -7.03 -16.63 -12.69
N HIS A 177 -6.73 -15.53 -13.38
CA HIS A 177 -6.86 -15.46 -14.84
C HIS A 177 -5.53 -15.35 -15.61
N PHE A 178 -4.42 -15.07 -14.94
CA PHE A 178 -3.12 -14.85 -15.60
C PHE A 178 -2.02 -15.83 -15.15
N ILE A 179 -1.99 -16.18 -13.87
CA ILE A 179 -0.98 -17.08 -13.30
C ILE A 179 -1.45 -18.52 -13.39
N LYS A 180 -0.66 -19.38 -14.03
CA LYS A 180 -0.91 -20.83 -14.05
C LYS A 180 -0.42 -21.46 -12.75
N LEU A 181 -1.33 -21.65 -11.80
CA LEU A 181 -1.06 -22.45 -10.61
C LEU A 181 -1.18 -23.94 -10.94
N PRO A 182 -0.34 -24.81 -10.34
CA PRO A 182 -0.58 -26.24 -10.40
C PRO A 182 -1.94 -26.55 -9.77
N ALA A 183 -2.62 -27.60 -10.28
CA ALA A 183 -3.87 -28.05 -9.67
C ALA A 183 -3.63 -28.33 -8.18
N SER A 184 -4.49 -27.80 -7.31
CA SER A 184 -4.40 -28.15 -5.90
C SER A 184 -4.66 -29.65 -5.79
N GLU A 185 -3.71 -30.42 -5.25
CA GLU A 185 -4.04 -31.70 -4.66
C GLU A 185 -5.03 -31.40 -3.53
N VAL A 186 -6.32 -31.54 -3.84
CA VAL A 186 -7.36 -31.55 -2.82
C VAL A 186 -7.02 -32.76 -1.96
N ALA A 187 -6.50 -32.52 -0.76
CA ALA A 187 -6.38 -33.54 0.25
C ALA A 187 -7.78 -34.16 0.42
N ALA A 188 -7.90 -35.41 -0.02
CA ALA A 188 -9.08 -36.25 0.18
C ALA A 188 -9.33 -36.49 1.67
#